data_AF-A0A964D7M6-F1
#
_entry.id   AF-A0A964D7M6-F1
#
_cell.length_a   1.000
_cell.length_b   1.000
_cell.length_c   1.000
_cell.angle_alpha   90.00
_cell.angle_beta   90.00
_cell.angle_gamma   90.00
#
_symmetry.space_group_name_H-M   'P 1'
#
loop_
_entity.id
_entity.type
_entity.pdbx_description
1 polymer ?
#
loop_
_entity_poly.entity_id
_entity_poly.type
_entity_poly.pdbx_seq_one_letter_code
_entity_poly.pdbx_strand_id
1 'polypeptide(L)'
;MSPRQLNHRGEAIKFDLVKRAGFRRGRRSRNLRYRKKRLNRAKPEGWLAPSIRHRVLTVETWIKRFMRYCPIAWIEIEQVRFDTQKLANPEIDGVEYQQGELQGYEVREYLLQKWGRKCAYCGTENVPLEVEHIQSKSKGGSSRIGNLTLACHVCNVKKGNLDVRDFLAKSPDILNQVLENSTKPLKDAAAVNSTRYAIVKMAKSICENVKCSSGARTKMNRVRQGLEKTHSLDAACVGESGASIRVLTDRPLLITCKGHGSRQSIRVNASGFPAVKNAKTVFTHIAAGDVVRFTIGKDRKKAQAGTYTARVKTPTPKGFEVLIDGARISLSTMSNVVFVHRSDGYGYEL
;
A
#
# COMPACT_ATOMS: atom_id res chain seq x y z
N MET A 1 9.87 13.14 18.10
CA MET A 1 9.76 12.40 16.82
C MET A 1 9.43 13.39 15.71
N SER A 2 10.15 13.30 14.58
CA SER A 2 9.78 13.94 13.32
C SER A 2 9.11 12.89 12.42
N PRO A 3 7.77 12.87 12.31
CA PRO A 3 7.05 11.87 11.55
C PRO A 3 7.34 11.97 10.05
N ARG A 4 7.49 10.81 9.42
CA ARG A 4 7.68 10.65 7.97
C ARG A 4 6.70 9.59 7.47
N GLN A 5 6.02 9.86 6.37
CA GLN A 5 5.02 8.94 5.82
C GLN A 5 5.40 8.53 4.39
N LEU A 6 5.63 7.24 4.19
CA LEU A 6 6.01 6.68 2.89
C LEU A 6 4.78 6.17 2.12
N ASN A 7 4.42 6.87 1.04
CA ASN A 7 3.35 6.47 0.13
C ASN A 7 3.92 5.63 -1.02
N HIS A 8 3.63 4.33 -1.01
CA HIS A 8 4.07 3.39 -2.04
C HIS A 8 3.26 3.51 -3.34
N ARG A 9 3.85 3.12 -4.47
CA ARG A 9 3.18 3.06 -5.79
C ARG A 9 2.88 1.63 -6.27
N GLY A 10 2.74 0.70 -5.34
CA GLY A 10 2.55 -0.73 -5.63
C GLY A 10 1.29 -1.02 -6.46
N GLU A 11 0.22 -0.27 -6.23
CA GLU A 11 -1.02 -0.39 -7.00
C GLU A 11 -0.86 0.08 -8.45
N ALA A 12 -0.23 1.25 -8.66
CA ALA A 12 0.11 1.72 -10.01
C ALA A 12 0.98 0.70 -10.77
N ILE A 13 1.95 0.07 -10.09
CA ILE A 13 2.76 -1.01 -10.68
C ILE A 13 1.90 -2.21 -11.08
N LYS A 14 0.94 -2.61 -10.24
CA LYS A 14 -0.01 -3.69 -10.55
C LYS A 14 -0.82 -3.35 -11.79
N PHE A 15 -1.38 -2.14 -11.87
CA PHE A 15 -2.13 -1.67 -13.04
C PHE A 15 -1.29 -1.64 -14.31
N ASP A 16 -0.06 -1.12 -14.25
CA ASP A 16 0.86 -1.10 -15.39
C ASP A 16 1.19 -2.51 -15.91
N LEU A 17 1.37 -3.48 -15.00
CA LEU A 17 1.61 -4.88 -15.35
C LEU A 17 0.38 -5.53 -16.00
N VAL A 18 -0.82 -5.27 -15.48
CA VAL A 18 -2.07 -5.75 -16.06
C VAL A 18 -2.27 -5.17 -17.46
N LYS A 19 -2.07 -3.85 -17.61
CA LYS A 19 -2.14 -3.15 -18.91
C LYS A 19 -1.16 -3.75 -19.92
N ARG A 20 0.10 -3.96 -19.50
CA ARG A 20 1.14 -4.59 -20.34
C ARG A 20 0.76 -6.02 -20.74
N ALA A 21 0.19 -6.79 -19.83
CA ALA A 21 -0.28 -8.15 -20.12
C ALA A 21 -1.45 -8.14 -21.13
N GLY A 22 -2.39 -7.19 -20.97
CA GLY A 22 -3.49 -6.94 -21.90
C GLY A 22 -3.00 -6.65 -23.32
N PHE A 23 -2.09 -5.67 -23.50
CA PHE A 23 -1.50 -5.37 -24.81
C PHE A 23 -0.77 -6.55 -25.44
N ARG A 24 -0.06 -7.34 -24.64
CA ARG A 24 0.58 -8.58 -25.12
C ARG A 24 -0.45 -9.64 -25.53
N ARG A 25 -1.61 -9.72 -24.87
CA ARG A 25 -2.69 -10.64 -25.23
C ARG A 25 -3.35 -10.18 -26.52
N GLY A 26 -3.72 -8.89 -26.63
CA GLY A 26 -4.32 -8.32 -27.85
C GLY A 26 -3.45 -8.50 -29.10
N ARG A 27 -2.13 -8.28 -28.99
CA ARG A 27 -1.21 -8.56 -30.12
C ARG A 27 -1.18 -10.04 -30.52
N ARG A 28 -1.35 -10.96 -29.57
CA ARG A 28 -1.37 -12.40 -29.82
C ARG A 28 -2.71 -12.88 -30.41
N SER A 29 -3.82 -12.25 -30.04
CA SER A 29 -5.14 -12.63 -30.56
C SER A 29 -5.45 -12.01 -31.91
N ARG A 30 -4.88 -10.83 -32.23
CA ARG A 30 -5.03 -10.18 -33.55
C ARG A 30 -4.17 -10.85 -34.62
N ASN A 31 -2.98 -11.32 -34.26
CA ASN A 31 -2.11 -12.08 -35.15
C ASN A 31 -2.14 -13.55 -34.70
N LEU A 32 -3.12 -14.32 -35.18
CA LEU A 32 -3.41 -15.72 -34.81
C LEU A 32 -2.32 -16.72 -35.29
N ARG A 33 -1.04 -16.39 -35.14
CA ARG A 33 0.05 -17.32 -35.37
C ARG A 33 0.15 -18.27 -34.17
N TYR A 34 0.16 -19.58 -34.45
CA TYR A 34 0.40 -20.60 -33.44
C TYR A 34 1.66 -20.27 -32.62
N ARG A 35 1.57 -20.40 -31.30
CA ARG A 35 2.70 -20.25 -30.39
C ARG A 35 2.72 -21.41 -29.40
N LYS A 36 3.75 -22.25 -29.51
CA LYS A 36 4.00 -23.39 -28.61
C LYS A 36 3.88 -22.96 -27.14
N LYS A 37 3.12 -23.74 -26.35
CA LYS A 37 2.96 -23.53 -24.90
C LYS A 37 4.35 -23.62 -24.24
N ARG A 38 4.67 -22.65 -23.38
CA ARG A 38 5.91 -22.67 -22.58
C ARG A 38 5.58 -23.22 -21.20
N LEU A 39 6.18 -24.35 -20.85
CA LEU A 39 5.97 -25.04 -19.56
C LEU A 39 6.90 -24.52 -18.44
N ASN A 40 8.06 -23.95 -18.79
CA ASN A 40 9.03 -23.43 -17.83
C ASN A 40 8.68 -22.00 -17.38
N ARG A 41 7.67 -21.86 -16.52
CA ARG A 41 7.29 -20.58 -15.88
C ARG A 41 7.38 -20.63 -14.35
N ALA A 42 8.09 -21.62 -13.81
CA ALA A 42 8.36 -21.67 -12.38
C ALA A 42 9.07 -20.37 -11.95
N LYS A 43 8.58 -19.79 -10.85
CA LYS A 43 9.24 -18.65 -10.24
C LYS A 43 10.28 -19.19 -9.26
N PRO A 44 11.44 -18.54 -9.12
CA PRO A 44 12.43 -18.96 -8.15
C PRO A 44 11.87 -18.86 -6.72
N GLU A 45 12.48 -19.60 -5.80
CA GLU A 45 12.15 -19.49 -4.39
C GLU A 45 12.35 -18.05 -3.89
N GLY A 46 11.48 -17.58 -3.00
CA GLY A 46 11.49 -16.20 -2.52
C GLY A 46 11.06 -15.15 -3.54
N TRP A 47 10.54 -15.54 -4.71
CA TRP A 47 10.04 -14.59 -5.70
C TRP A 47 8.85 -13.80 -5.16
N LEU A 48 8.96 -12.47 -5.21
CA LEU A 48 7.88 -11.55 -4.91
C LEU A 48 7.38 -10.87 -6.18
N ALA A 49 6.05 -10.67 -6.25
CA ALA A 49 5.47 -9.88 -7.34
C ALA A 49 6.05 -8.45 -7.34
N PRO A 50 6.25 -7.80 -8.50
CA PRO A 50 6.93 -6.50 -8.55
C PRO A 50 6.26 -5.40 -7.68
N SER A 51 4.94 -5.42 -7.53
CA SER A 51 4.20 -4.51 -6.64
C SER A 51 4.52 -4.74 -5.16
N ILE A 52 4.72 -5.98 -4.74
CA ILE A 52 5.10 -6.37 -3.37
C ILE A 52 6.59 -6.08 -3.15
N ARG A 53 7.44 -6.51 -4.09
CA ARG A 53 8.90 -6.25 -4.05
C ARG A 53 9.20 -4.77 -3.96
N HIS A 54 8.43 -3.93 -4.65
CA HIS A 54 8.53 -2.47 -4.55
C HIS A 54 8.42 -1.99 -3.10
N ARG A 55 7.44 -2.48 -2.33
CA ARG A 55 7.26 -2.08 -0.92
C ARG A 55 8.52 -2.42 -0.12
N VAL A 56 9.01 -3.65 -0.22
CA VAL A 56 10.22 -4.12 0.47
C VAL A 56 11.43 -3.23 0.12
N LEU A 57 11.70 -3.01 -1.17
CA LEU A 57 12.85 -2.22 -1.62
C LEU A 57 12.78 -0.75 -1.20
N THR A 58 11.57 -0.16 -1.19
CA THR A 58 11.41 1.23 -0.75
C THR A 58 11.60 1.37 0.76
N VAL A 59 11.09 0.42 1.56
CA VAL A 59 11.33 0.40 3.01
C VAL A 59 12.82 0.22 3.29
N GLU A 60 13.48 -0.72 2.61
CA GLU A 60 14.93 -0.93 2.68
C GLU A 60 15.72 0.34 2.38
N THR A 61 15.35 1.05 1.31
CA THR A 61 16.00 2.32 0.93
C THR A 61 15.91 3.34 2.05
N TRP A 62 14.75 3.45 2.71
CA TRP A 62 14.53 4.40 3.79
C TRP A 62 15.23 4.01 5.09
N ILE A 63 15.25 2.72 5.44
CA ILE A 63 16.06 2.22 6.56
C ILE A 63 17.53 2.59 6.34
N LYS A 64 18.10 2.26 5.16
CA LYS A 64 19.50 2.58 4.83
C LYS A 64 19.78 4.08 4.84
N ARG A 65 18.84 4.91 4.41
CA ARG A 65 18.94 6.37 4.50
C ARG A 65 18.99 6.83 5.96
N PHE A 66 18.10 6.32 6.82
CA PHE A 66 18.14 6.67 8.24
C PHE A 66 19.44 6.23 8.89
N MET A 67 19.92 5.01 8.62
CA MET A 67 21.21 4.51 9.13
C MET A 67 22.41 5.37 8.70
N ARG A 68 22.32 6.03 7.54
CA ARG A 68 23.37 6.97 7.09
C ARG A 68 23.40 8.26 7.92
N TYR A 69 22.24 8.70 8.44
CA TYR A 69 22.13 9.96 9.19
C TYR A 69 22.18 9.78 10.70
N CYS A 70 21.79 8.62 11.22
CA CYS A 70 21.88 8.31 12.64
C CYS A 70 22.10 6.81 12.89
N PRO A 71 22.83 6.43 13.95
CA PRO A 71 22.93 5.05 14.38
C PRO A 71 21.56 4.53 14.82
N ILE A 72 21.11 3.43 14.22
CA ILE A 72 19.84 2.78 14.57
C ILE A 72 20.12 1.67 15.58
N ALA A 73 19.65 1.83 16.81
CA ALA A 73 19.84 0.85 17.88
C ALA A 73 18.89 -0.36 17.77
N TRP A 74 17.67 -0.15 17.26
CA TRP A 74 16.71 -1.22 16.96
C TRP A 74 15.69 -0.78 15.93
N ILE A 75 15.00 -1.74 15.31
CA ILE A 75 13.89 -1.51 14.39
C ILE A 75 12.67 -2.27 14.91
N GLU A 76 11.58 -1.55 15.23
CA GLU A 76 10.31 -2.18 15.59
C GLU A 76 9.37 -2.21 14.37
N ILE A 77 8.85 -3.39 14.03
CA ILE A 77 7.97 -3.58 12.87
C ILE A 77 6.66 -4.16 13.36
N GLU A 78 5.54 -3.57 12.93
CA GLU A 78 4.24 -4.18 13.14
C GLU A 78 4.11 -5.43 12.25
N GLN A 79 4.01 -6.58 12.90
CA GLN A 79 3.76 -7.86 12.24
C GLN A 79 2.50 -8.46 12.83
N VAL A 80 1.41 -8.42 12.06
CA VAL A 80 0.23 -9.23 12.39
C VAL A 80 0.44 -10.62 11.82
N ARG A 81 0.36 -11.66 12.64
CA ARG A 81 0.43 -13.05 12.19
C ARG A 81 -0.94 -13.47 11.65
N PHE A 82 -1.35 -12.92 10.51
CA PHE A 82 -2.48 -13.53 9.80
C PHE A 82 -1.99 -14.79 9.10
N ASP A 83 -2.02 -15.95 9.76
CA ASP A 83 -1.77 -17.21 9.07
C ASP A 83 -2.96 -17.49 8.13
N THR A 84 -2.81 -17.14 6.86
CA THR A 84 -3.88 -17.31 5.85
C THR A 84 -4.26 -18.78 5.62
N GLN A 85 -3.38 -19.74 5.94
CA GLN A 85 -3.71 -21.17 5.89
C GLN A 85 -4.56 -21.57 7.10
N LYS A 86 -4.19 -21.16 8.32
CA LYS A 86 -5.01 -21.39 9.52
C LYS A 86 -6.34 -20.62 9.52
N LEU A 87 -6.36 -19.44 8.91
CA LEU A 87 -7.57 -18.62 8.73
C LEU A 87 -8.53 -19.19 7.67
N ALA A 88 -7.99 -19.85 6.65
CA ALA A 88 -8.78 -20.55 5.62
C ALA A 88 -9.22 -21.94 6.09
N ASN A 89 -8.43 -22.61 6.93
CA ASN A 89 -8.75 -23.90 7.51
C ASN A 89 -8.33 -23.97 9.00
N PRO A 90 -9.21 -23.52 9.93
CA PRO A 90 -8.95 -23.55 11.37
C PRO A 90 -8.77 -24.96 11.96
N GLU A 91 -9.03 -26.00 11.19
CA GLU A 91 -9.03 -27.40 11.60
C GLU A 91 -7.69 -28.13 11.32
N ILE A 92 -6.70 -27.44 10.74
CA ILE A 92 -5.34 -27.98 10.56
C ILE A 92 -4.49 -27.62 11.80
N ASP A 93 -4.75 -28.32 12.90
CA ASP A 93 -3.79 -29.10 13.72
C ASP A 93 -4.46 -29.55 15.03
N GLY A 94 -4.17 -30.79 15.42
CA GLY A 94 -4.84 -31.54 16.47
C GLY A 94 -4.58 -31.10 17.91
N VAL A 95 -5.53 -31.49 18.76
CA VAL A 95 -5.45 -31.71 20.22
C VAL A 95 -4.54 -30.76 20.99
N GLU A 96 -5.00 -29.52 21.17
CA GLU A 96 -5.03 -28.79 22.46
C GLU A 96 -5.69 -27.42 22.18
N TYR A 97 -7.02 -27.39 22.30
CA TYR A 97 -7.83 -26.19 22.16
C TYR A 97 -7.75 -25.32 23.43
N GLN A 98 -6.52 -25.00 23.85
CA GLN A 98 -6.21 -24.13 24.99
C GLN A 98 -4.99 -23.27 24.64
N GLN A 99 -5.21 -22.13 23.98
CA GLN A 99 -4.34 -20.93 23.87
C GLN A 99 -4.84 -20.10 22.67
N GLY A 100 -5.32 -18.87 22.74
CA GLY A 100 -5.53 -17.87 23.79
C GLY A 100 -6.20 -16.64 23.14
N GLU A 101 -6.75 -15.71 23.92
CA GLU A 101 -7.53 -14.53 23.48
C GLU A 101 -6.98 -13.79 22.24
N LEU A 102 -5.66 -13.76 22.08
CA LEU A 102 -4.92 -13.14 20.97
C LEU A 102 -5.38 -13.59 19.57
N GLN A 103 -5.69 -14.88 19.36
CA GLN A 103 -6.11 -15.39 18.05
C GLN A 103 -7.53 -14.93 17.68
N GLY A 104 -8.42 -14.82 18.68
CA GLY A 104 -9.76 -14.25 18.50
C GLY A 104 -9.72 -12.77 18.12
N TYR A 105 -8.79 -12.00 18.73
CA TYR A 105 -8.55 -10.60 18.38
C TYR A 105 -8.09 -10.44 16.91
N GLU A 106 -7.21 -11.32 16.41
CA GLU A 106 -6.74 -11.24 15.02
C GLU A 106 -7.86 -11.51 14.01
N VAL A 107 -8.66 -12.56 14.22
CA VAL A 107 -9.81 -12.86 13.34
C VAL A 107 -10.80 -11.70 13.33
N ARG A 108 -11.08 -11.12 14.50
CA ARG A 108 -11.99 -9.99 14.65
C ARG A 108 -11.48 -8.73 13.96
N GLU A 109 -10.21 -8.33 14.14
CA GLU A 109 -9.65 -7.16 13.46
C GLU A 109 -9.56 -7.38 11.94
N TYR A 110 -9.30 -8.61 11.48
CA TYR A 110 -9.40 -8.95 10.07
C TYR A 110 -10.82 -8.73 9.52
N LEU A 111 -11.85 -9.26 10.21
CA LEU A 111 -13.24 -9.08 9.82
C LEU A 111 -13.65 -7.59 9.84
N LEU A 112 -13.18 -6.83 10.82
CA LEU A 112 -13.38 -5.37 10.88
C LEU A 112 -12.80 -4.66 9.66
N GLN A 113 -11.63 -5.07 9.16
CA GLN A 113 -11.09 -4.51 7.91
C GLN A 113 -11.87 -4.99 6.68
N LYS A 114 -12.16 -6.30 6.60
CA LYS A 114 -12.86 -6.92 5.46
C LYS A 114 -14.25 -6.32 5.24
N TRP A 115 -14.98 -6.07 6.31
CA TRP A 115 -16.37 -5.59 6.28
C TRP A 115 -16.49 -4.08 6.54
N GLY A 116 -15.37 -3.34 6.47
CA GLY A 116 -15.37 -1.88 6.57
C GLY A 116 -15.84 -1.32 7.91
N ARG A 117 -15.74 -2.11 8.99
CA ARG A 117 -16.22 -1.78 10.35
C ARG A 117 -17.72 -1.46 10.42
N LYS A 118 -18.50 -2.09 9.54
CA LYS A 118 -19.96 -1.95 9.50
C LYS A 118 -20.63 -3.30 9.74
N CYS A 119 -21.88 -3.28 10.18
CA CYS A 119 -22.71 -4.48 10.15
C CYS A 119 -22.95 -4.90 8.68
N ALA A 120 -22.71 -6.16 8.37
CA ALA A 120 -22.90 -6.72 7.03
C ALA A 120 -24.37 -6.79 6.59
N TYR A 121 -25.31 -6.72 7.55
CA TYR A 121 -26.73 -6.84 7.29
C TYR A 121 -27.44 -5.49 7.22
N CYS A 122 -27.27 -4.62 8.22
CA CYS A 122 -27.94 -3.31 8.25
C CYS A 122 -27.03 -2.12 7.90
N GLY A 123 -25.72 -2.34 7.74
CA GLY A 123 -24.77 -1.27 7.43
C GLY A 123 -24.43 -0.34 8.59
N THR A 124 -25.02 -0.51 9.79
CA THR A 124 -24.75 0.36 10.94
C THR A 124 -23.27 0.36 11.33
N GLU A 125 -22.77 1.54 11.68
CA GLU A 125 -21.40 1.83 12.10
C GLU A 125 -21.35 2.28 13.56
N ASN A 126 -20.16 2.36 14.15
CA ASN A 126 -19.94 2.90 15.51
C ASN A 126 -20.74 2.22 16.63
N VAL A 127 -21.14 0.97 16.41
CA VAL A 127 -21.77 0.11 17.42
C VAL A 127 -20.88 -1.10 17.72
N PRO A 128 -21.03 -1.75 18.89
CA PRO A 128 -20.41 -3.05 19.13
C PRO A 128 -20.84 -4.05 18.05
N LEU A 129 -19.87 -4.53 17.26
CA LEU A 129 -20.07 -5.57 16.26
C LEU A 129 -19.64 -6.93 16.81
N GLU A 130 -20.37 -7.97 16.46
CA GLU A 130 -20.12 -9.36 16.83
C GLU A 130 -19.62 -10.13 15.61
N VAL A 131 -18.76 -11.12 15.84
CA VAL A 131 -18.35 -12.05 14.79
C VAL A 131 -19.49 -13.05 14.61
N GLU A 132 -20.03 -13.12 13.41
CA GLU A 132 -21.24 -13.89 13.10
C GLU A 132 -20.98 -14.90 11.98
N HIS A 133 -21.66 -16.04 12.04
CA HIS A 133 -21.54 -17.14 11.09
C HIS A 133 -22.65 -17.08 10.04
N ILE A 134 -22.27 -16.80 8.78
CA ILE A 134 -23.18 -16.68 7.65
C ILE A 134 -24.10 -17.92 7.57
N GLN A 135 -23.51 -19.12 7.50
CA GLN A 135 -24.18 -20.38 7.83
C GLN A 135 -23.97 -20.66 9.33
N SER A 136 -25.05 -20.78 10.08
CA SER A 136 -25.00 -20.99 11.53
C SER A 136 -24.26 -22.28 11.91
N LYS A 137 -23.51 -22.26 13.02
CA LYS A 137 -22.79 -23.45 13.54
C LYS A 137 -23.73 -24.64 13.77
N SER A 138 -24.92 -24.38 14.30
CA SER A 138 -25.95 -25.42 14.54
C SER A 138 -26.41 -26.11 13.26
N LYS A 139 -26.23 -25.49 12.09
CA LYS A 139 -26.54 -26.05 10.77
C LYS A 139 -25.27 -26.46 10.00
N GLY A 140 -24.19 -26.80 10.71
CA GLY A 140 -22.94 -27.28 10.11
C GLY A 140 -22.02 -26.19 9.56
N GLY A 141 -22.27 -24.91 9.90
CA GLY A 141 -21.44 -23.80 9.46
C GLY A 141 -20.02 -23.85 10.04
N SER A 142 -19.01 -23.87 9.16
CA SER A 142 -17.60 -23.86 9.58
C SER A 142 -17.19 -22.51 10.21
N SER A 143 -16.15 -22.49 11.04
CA SER A 143 -15.56 -21.23 11.54
C SER A 143 -14.47 -20.67 10.62
N ARG A 144 -14.45 -21.09 9.34
CA ARG A 144 -13.54 -20.54 8.32
C ARG A 144 -13.90 -19.08 8.05
N ILE A 145 -12.92 -18.25 7.72
CA ILE A 145 -13.16 -16.83 7.35
C ILE A 145 -14.21 -16.67 6.24
N GLY A 146 -14.28 -17.63 5.32
CA GLY A 146 -15.29 -17.63 4.25
C GLY A 146 -16.72 -17.69 4.77
N ASN A 147 -16.95 -18.18 5.99
CA ASN A 147 -18.26 -18.26 6.63
C ASN A 147 -18.45 -17.21 7.75
N LEU A 148 -17.49 -16.31 7.97
CA LEU A 148 -17.56 -15.30 9.04
C LEU A 148 -17.82 -13.89 8.50
N THR A 149 -18.65 -13.15 9.21
CA THR A 149 -18.98 -11.75 8.96
C THR A 149 -19.08 -10.93 10.26
N LEU A 150 -19.44 -9.66 10.14
CA LEU A 150 -19.74 -8.77 11.27
C LEU A 150 -21.23 -8.42 11.31
N ALA A 151 -21.85 -8.61 12.46
CA ALA A 151 -23.23 -8.22 12.71
C ALA A 151 -23.33 -7.31 13.93
N CYS A 152 -24.24 -6.34 13.94
CA CYS A 152 -24.62 -5.72 15.20
C CYS A 152 -25.42 -6.72 16.03
N HIS A 153 -25.47 -6.53 17.36
CA HIS A 153 -26.20 -7.42 18.26
C HIS A 153 -27.64 -7.69 17.80
N VAL A 154 -28.37 -6.64 17.40
CA VAL A 154 -29.76 -6.76 16.92
C VAL A 154 -29.88 -7.67 15.71
N CYS A 155 -29.00 -7.52 14.71
CA CYS A 155 -29.05 -8.37 13.52
C CYS A 155 -28.58 -9.79 13.81
N ASN A 156 -27.58 -9.97 14.67
CA ASN A 156 -27.09 -11.30 15.04
C ASN A 156 -28.20 -12.10 15.74
N VAL A 157 -28.88 -11.49 16.72
CA VAL A 157 -30.01 -12.09 17.44
C VAL A 157 -31.18 -12.37 16.50
N LYS A 158 -31.56 -11.41 15.63
CA LYS A 158 -32.67 -11.59 14.68
C LYS A 158 -32.42 -12.70 13.66
N LYS A 159 -31.19 -12.85 13.18
CA LYS A 159 -30.83 -13.95 12.29
C LYS A 159 -30.83 -15.27 13.06
N GLY A 160 -30.26 -15.29 14.26
CA GLY A 160 -30.15 -16.50 15.08
C GLY A 160 -29.52 -17.65 14.28
N ASN A 161 -30.24 -18.76 14.15
CA ASN A 161 -29.79 -19.95 13.41
C ASN A 161 -30.33 -20.01 11.96
N LEU A 162 -31.04 -18.98 11.48
CA LEU A 162 -31.57 -18.91 10.13
C LEU A 162 -30.43 -18.94 9.10
N ASP A 163 -30.73 -19.49 7.93
CA ASP A 163 -29.83 -19.34 6.79
C ASP A 163 -29.79 -17.87 6.36
N VAL A 164 -28.62 -17.38 5.93
CA VAL A 164 -28.47 -16.00 5.49
C VAL A 164 -29.41 -15.68 4.31
N ARG A 165 -29.72 -16.66 3.46
CA ARG A 165 -30.62 -16.51 2.31
C ARG A 165 -32.06 -16.30 2.77
N ASP A 166 -32.48 -17.00 3.82
CA ASP A 166 -33.81 -16.84 4.40
C ASP A 166 -33.91 -15.49 5.14
N PHE A 167 -32.88 -15.16 5.93
CA PHE A 167 -32.83 -13.91 6.69
C PHE A 167 -32.85 -12.67 5.79
N LEU A 168 -32.16 -12.72 4.65
CA LEU A 168 -32.09 -11.63 3.67
C LEU A 168 -33.00 -11.84 2.45
N ALA A 169 -34.02 -12.69 2.54
CA ALA A 169 -34.92 -12.99 1.41
C ALA A 169 -35.58 -11.73 0.82
N LYS A 170 -35.82 -10.72 1.64
CA LYS A 170 -36.40 -9.42 1.25
C LYS A 170 -35.35 -8.37 0.84
N SER A 171 -34.06 -8.71 0.84
CA SER A 171 -32.95 -7.80 0.57
C SER A 171 -31.87 -8.47 -0.29
N PRO A 172 -32.18 -8.77 -1.57
CA PRO A 172 -31.31 -9.55 -2.46
C PRO A 172 -29.98 -8.85 -2.74
N ASP A 173 -29.94 -7.52 -2.77
CA ASP A 173 -28.70 -6.76 -2.98
C ASP A 173 -27.69 -6.98 -1.84
N ILE A 174 -28.18 -6.96 -0.59
CA ILE A 174 -27.37 -7.19 0.60
C ILE A 174 -26.90 -8.65 0.64
N LEU A 175 -27.79 -9.60 0.31
CA LEU A 175 -27.45 -11.02 0.22
C LEU A 175 -26.32 -11.26 -0.79
N ASN A 176 -26.43 -10.70 -2.00
CA ASN A 176 -25.40 -10.80 -3.02
C ASN A 176 -24.09 -10.18 -2.54
N GLN A 177 -24.13 -9.01 -1.90
CA GLN A 177 -22.94 -8.36 -1.34
C GLN A 177 -22.26 -9.23 -0.26
N VAL A 178 -23.04 -9.86 0.63
CA VAL A 178 -22.52 -10.76 1.68
C VAL A 178 -21.87 -11.99 1.06
N LEU A 179 -22.53 -12.64 0.09
CA LEU A 179 -22.01 -13.84 -0.58
C LEU A 179 -20.80 -13.56 -1.48
N GLU A 180 -20.76 -12.42 -2.17
CA GLU A 180 -19.58 -12.00 -2.93
C GLU A 180 -18.39 -11.73 -2.00
N ASN A 181 -18.61 -11.05 -0.87
CA ASN A 181 -17.54 -10.79 0.10
C ASN A 181 -17.10 -12.06 0.84
N SER A 182 -17.98 -13.05 1.01
CA SER A 182 -17.65 -14.34 1.61
C SER A 182 -16.72 -15.16 0.69
N THR A 183 -16.94 -15.10 -0.62
CA THR A 183 -16.20 -15.86 -1.65
C THR A 183 -14.96 -15.14 -2.19
N LYS A 184 -14.78 -13.84 -1.93
CA LYS A 184 -13.57 -13.10 -2.33
C LYS A 184 -12.30 -13.78 -1.80
N PRO A 185 -11.40 -14.26 -2.68
CA PRO A 185 -10.20 -14.96 -2.24
C PRO A 185 -9.26 -14.04 -1.48
N LEU A 186 -8.53 -14.62 -0.51
CA LEU A 186 -7.54 -13.99 0.39
C LEU A 186 -6.31 -13.36 -0.32
N LYS A 187 -6.40 -13.03 -1.60
CA LYS A 187 -5.28 -12.54 -2.42
C LYS A 187 -4.63 -11.30 -1.81
N ASP A 188 -5.44 -10.39 -1.26
CA ASP A 188 -4.92 -9.16 -0.66
C ASP A 188 -4.27 -9.43 0.70
N ALA A 189 -4.81 -10.36 1.51
CA ALA A 189 -4.21 -10.78 2.78
C ALA A 189 -2.87 -11.52 2.57
N ALA A 190 -2.82 -12.47 1.63
CA ALA A 190 -1.58 -13.18 1.29
C ALA A 190 -0.50 -12.23 0.73
N ALA A 191 -0.90 -11.23 -0.06
CA ALA A 191 0.01 -10.17 -0.52
C ALA A 191 0.54 -9.31 0.64
N VAL A 192 -0.31 -8.95 1.60
CA VAL A 192 0.10 -8.18 2.80
C VAL A 192 1.05 -9.00 3.67
N ASN A 193 0.74 -10.27 3.91
CA ASN A 193 1.57 -11.16 4.74
C ASN A 193 2.92 -11.45 4.12
N SER A 194 2.95 -11.79 2.83
CA SER A 194 4.22 -11.99 2.10
C SER A 194 5.06 -10.72 2.08
N THR A 195 4.44 -9.53 1.96
CA THR A 195 5.14 -8.25 2.09
C THR A 195 5.73 -8.06 3.48
N ARG A 196 4.94 -8.27 4.54
CA ARG A 196 5.37 -8.09 5.93
C ARG A 196 6.51 -9.03 6.31
N TYR A 197 6.38 -10.32 5.98
CA TYR A 197 7.45 -11.30 6.20
C TYR A 197 8.73 -10.92 5.46
N ALA A 198 8.61 -10.50 4.19
CA ALA A 198 9.76 -10.05 3.42
C ALA A 198 10.40 -8.77 3.98
N ILE A 199 9.61 -7.84 4.51
CA ILE A 199 10.13 -6.63 5.20
C ILE A 199 10.88 -7.02 6.47
N VAL A 200 10.34 -7.90 7.30
CA VAL A 200 11.01 -8.37 8.52
C VAL A 200 12.31 -9.10 8.18
N LYS A 201 12.28 -10.02 7.20
CA LYS A 201 13.47 -10.73 6.72
C LYS A 201 14.54 -9.75 6.20
N MET A 202 14.14 -8.76 5.40
CA MET A 202 15.03 -7.72 4.91
C MET A 202 15.59 -6.86 6.06
N ALA A 203 14.76 -6.42 7.01
CA ALA A 203 15.22 -5.63 8.15
C ALA A 203 16.25 -6.39 9.00
N LYS A 204 16.01 -7.68 9.26
CA LYS A 204 16.95 -8.55 9.98
C LYS A 204 18.28 -8.75 9.25
N SER A 205 18.30 -8.61 7.93
CA SER A 205 19.56 -8.65 7.17
C SER A 205 20.38 -7.36 7.24
N ILE A 206 19.79 -6.27 7.78
CA ILE A 206 20.40 -4.93 7.85
C ILE A 206 20.70 -4.51 9.29
N CYS A 207 19.88 -4.94 10.24
CA CYS A 207 20.00 -4.63 11.66
C CYS A 207 19.76 -5.91 12.46
N GLU A 208 20.61 -6.20 13.44
CA GLU A 208 20.48 -7.39 14.29
C GLU A 208 19.29 -7.27 15.25
N ASN A 209 19.01 -6.07 15.74
CA ASN A 209 17.99 -5.81 16.75
C ASN A 209 16.64 -5.41 16.12
N VAL A 210 15.99 -6.38 15.48
CA VAL A 210 14.65 -6.21 14.89
C VAL A 210 13.59 -6.87 15.77
N LYS A 211 12.68 -6.05 16.30
CA LYS A 211 11.56 -6.49 17.14
C LYS A 211 10.26 -6.44 16.34
N CYS A 212 9.41 -7.46 16.54
CA CYS A 212 8.08 -7.48 15.94
C CYS A 212 7.03 -7.22 17.01
N SER A 213 6.01 -6.43 16.68
CA SER A 213 4.89 -6.14 17.59
C SER A 213 3.54 -6.34 16.92
N SER A 214 2.50 -6.53 17.73
CA SER A 214 1.13 -6.71 17.26
C SER A 214 0.45 -5.36 17.04
N GLY A 215 -0.48 -5.30 16.09
CA GLY A 215 -1.31 -4.11 15.88
C GLY A 215 -2.18 -3.74 17.09
N ALA A 216 -2.51 -4.73 17.94
CA ALA A 216 -3.22 -4.49 19.20
C ALA A 216 -2.38 -3.64 20.17
N ARG A 217 -1.09 -3.94 20.33
CA ARG A 217 -0.18 -3.14 21.16
C ARG A 217 -0.02 -1.73 20.60
N THR A 218 0.14 -1.59 19.28
CA THR A 218 0.22 -0.28 18.61
C THR A 218 -1.02 0.57 18.90
N LYS A 219 -2.22 -0.01 18.75
CA LYS A 219 -3.50 0.66 19.02
C LYS A 219 -3.60 1.08 20.50
N MET A 220 -3.22 0.20 21.42
CA MET A 220 -3.23 0.49 22.85
C MET A 220 -2.29 1.65 23.20
N ASN A 221 -1.05 1.61 22.71
CA ASN A 221 -0.07 2.68 22.91
C ASN A 221 -0.60 4.03 22.39
N ARG A 222 -1.19 4.04 21.20
CA ARG A 222 -1.75 5.26 20.59
C ARG A 222 -2.90 5.84 21.41
N VAL A 223 -3.85 5.01 21.82
CA VAL A 223 -5.03 5.44 22.59
C VAL A 223 -4.64 5.95 23.97
N ARG A 224 -3.73 5.26 24.67
CA ARG A 224 -3.23 5.70 25.99
C ARG A 224 -2.56 7.08 25.95
N GLN A 225 -1.94 7.42 24.83
CA GLN A 225 -1.26 8.70 24.62
C GLN A 225 -2.17 9.80 24.02
N GLY A 226 -3.45 9.51 23.78
CA GLY A 226 -4.38 10.49 23.19
C GLY A 226 -4.05 10.89 21.75
N LEU A 227 -3.35 10.03 21.00
CA LEU A 227 -2.88 10.35 19.65
C LEU A 227 -3.89 9.98 18.57
N GLU A 228 -4.03 10.86 17.59
CA GLU A 228 -4.88 10.63 16.42
C GLU A 228 -4.35 9.49 15.53
N LYS A 229 -5.25 8.86 14.80
CA LYS A 229 -4.90 7.75 13.90
C LYS A 229 -4.34 8.29 12.59
N THR A 230 -3.03 8.21 12.43
CA THR A 230 -2.32 8.46 11.17
C THR A 230 -1.28 7.37 10.93
N HIS A 231 -0.85 7.17 9.67
CA HIS A 231 0.14 6.15 9.35
C HIS A 231 1.48 6.37 10.06
N SER A 232 1.89 7.63 10.23
CA SER A 232 3.16 7.99 10.86
C SER A 232 3.10 7.86 12.39
N LEU A 233 1.97 8.22 13.02
CA LEU A 233 1.77 8.04 14.47
C LEU A 233 1.55 6.57 14.83
N ASP A 234 0.81 5.80 14.03
CA ASP A 234 0.70 4.35 14.21
C ASP A 234 2.08 3.70 14.15
N ALA A 235 2.94 4.08 13.18
CA ALA A 235 4.31 3.58 13.11
C ALA A 235 5.16 3.96 14.33
N ALA A 236 4.97 5.16 14.89
CA ALA A 236 5.67 5.62 16.09
C ALA A 236 5.23 4.87 17.35
N CYS A 237 3.98 4.39 17.39
CA CYS A 237 3.40 3.66 18.52
C CYS A 237 3.72 2.15 18.49
N VAL A 238 4.43 1.65 17.48
CA VAL A 238 4.77 0.22 17.37
C VAL A 238 5.73 -0.18 18.50
N GLY A 239 5.52 -1.37 19.06
CA GLY A 239 6.47 -2.00 19.97
C GLY A 239 6.45 -1.46 21.39
N GLU A 240 7.55 -1.68 22.11
CA GLU A 240 7.66 -1.26 23.51
C GLU A 240 8.05 0.21 23.59
N SER A 241 8.92 0.64 22.67
CA SER A 241 9.39 2.02 22.62
C SER A 241 8.28 3.00 22.23
N GLY A 242 7.24 2.52 21.55
CA GLY A 242 6.06 3.30 21.19
C GLY A 242 5.11 3.65 22.34
N ALA A 243 5.35 3.18 23.57
CA ALA A 243 4.47 3.44 24.72
C ALA A 243 4.54 4.90 25.24
N SER A 244 5.64 5.60 24.97
CA SER A 244 5.85 6.99 25.39
C SER A 244 6.63 7.75 24.32
N ILE A 245 5.93 8.39 23.40
CA ILE A 245 6.51 9.19 22.32
C ILE A 245 6.23 10.68 22.51
N ARG A 246 7.25 11.50 22.23
CA ARG A 246 7.10 12.96 22.14
C ARG A 246 6.99 13.36 20.67
N VAL A 247 5.85 13.89 20.27
CA VAL A 247 5.65 14.45 18.92
C VAL A 247 6.18 15.88 18.91
N LEU A 248 7.08 16.20 17.96
CA LEU A 248 7.73 17.52 17.89
C LEU A 248 7.15 18.42 16.79
N THR A 249 6.35 17.84 15.89
CA THR A 249 5.71 18.54 14.77
C THR A 249 4.41 17.82 14.44
N ASP A 250 3.39 18.60 14.12
CA ASP A 250 2.08 18.16 13.63
C ASP A 250 2.10 17.81 12.14
N ARG A 251 3.09 18.34 11.40
CA ARG A 251 3.25 18.13 9.96
C ARG A 251 4.28 17.03 9.65
N PRO A 252 3.84 15.85 9.20
CA PRO A 252 4.74 14.78 8.78
C PRO A 252 5.32 15.07 7.40
N LEU A 253 6.59 14.74 7.19
CA LEU A 253 7.16 14.75 5.83
C LEU A 253 6.52 13.62 5.01
N LEU A 254 5.70 13.99 4.04
CA LEU A 254 5.07 13.08 3.09
C LEU A 254 6.07 12.73 1.99
N ILE A 255 6.38 11.44 1.90
CA ILE A 255 7.33 10.88 0.94
C ILE A 255 6.56 10.00 -0.03
N THR A 256 6.39 10.45 -1.27
CA THR A 256 5.65 9.68 -2.28
C THR A 256 6.59 9.04 -3.28
N CYS A 257 6.53 7.71 -3.43
CA CYS A 257 7.28 6.97 -4.44
C CYS A 257 6.82 7.38 -5.85
N LYS A 258 7.61 8.17 -6.58
CA LYS A 258 7.33 8.57 -7.97
C LYS A 258 8.06 7.69 -8.99
N GLY A 259 9.11 6.97 -8.59
CA GLY A 259 9.95 6.11 -9.43
C GLY A 259 10.88 6.89 -10.37
N HIS A 260 11.80 6.19 -11.04
CA HIS A 260 12.85 6.79 -11.89
C HIS A 260 12.42 6.95 -13.36
N GLY A 261 11.23 7.49 -13.59
CA GLY A 261 10.67 7.62 -14.95
C GLY A 261 10.18 6.30 -15.54
N SER A 262 10.21 6.19 -16.88
CA SER A 262 9.70 5.04 -17.61
C SER A 262 10.80 4.39 -18.46
N ARG A 263 10.89 3.06 -18.40
CA ARG A 263 11.74 2.24 -19.29
C ARG A 263 11.04 1.90 -20.61
N GLN A 264 9.83 2.41 -20.83
CA GLN A 264 9.12 2.22 -22.08
C GLN A 264 9.72 3.15 -23.13
N SER A 265 10.41 2.58 -24.11
CA SER A 265 11.04 3.33 -25.20
C SER A 265 10.02 4.08 -26.06
N ILE A 266 8.89 3.44 -26.38
CA ILE A 266 7.85 3.98 -27.24
C ILE A 266 6.51 3.98 -26.50
N ARG A 267 5.92 5.16 -26.34
CA ARG A 267 4.57 5.32 -25.78
C ARG A 267 3.54 4.72 -26.73
N VAL A 268 2.51 4.10 -26.17
CA VAL A 268 1.43 3.47 -26.92
C VAL A 268 0.10 4.17 -26.65
N ASN A 269 -0.81 4.15 -27.63
CA ASN A 269 -2.18 4.63 -27.49
C ASN A 269 -3.03 3.68 -26.63
N ALA A 270 -4.30 4.03 -26.39
CA ALA A 270 -5.23 3.21 -25.62
C ALA A 270 -5.37 1.77 -26.14
N SER A 271 -5.25 1.59 -27.47
CA SER A 271 -5.34 0.30 -28.16
C SER A 271 -4.02 -0.50 -28.18
N GLY A 272 -2.93 0.07 -27.65
CA GLY A 272 -1.62 -0.57 -27.52
C GLY A 272 -0.69 -0.41 -28.73
N PHE A 273 -1.01 0.45 -29.69
CA PHE A 273 -0.17 0.76 -30.85
C PHE A 273 0.79 1.92 -30.55
N PRO A 274 1.99 1.96 -31.16
CA PRO A 274 2.91 3.10 -31.04
C PRO A 274 2.21 4.44 -31.30
N ALA A 275 2.22 5.32 -30.30
CA ALA A 275 1.64 6.66 -30.40
C ALA A 275 2.69 7.74 -30.69
N VAL A 276 3.97 7.45 -30.42
CA VAL A 276 5.07 8.40 -30.60
C VAL A 276 6.17 7.67 -31.37
N LYS A 277 6.70 8.32 -32.41
CA LYS A 277 7.75 7.73 -33.26
C LYS A 277 9.11 7.65 -32.55
N ASN A 278 9.42 8.67 -31.73
CA ASN A 278 10.73 8.81 -31.11
C ASN A 278 10.71 8.54 -29.60
N ALA A 279 11.81 7.99 -29.10
CA ALA A 279 12.04 7.82 -27.67
C ALA A 279 12.21 9.18 -26.98
N LYS A 280 12.03 9.19 -25.66
CA LYS A 280 12.24 10.39 -24.84
C LYS A 280 13.72 10.78 -24.87
N THR A 281 14.04 12.00 -25.29
CA THR A 281 15.38 12.58 -25.18
C THR A 281 15.80 12.66 -23.72
N VAL A 282 17.04 12.27 -23.43
CA VAL A 282 17.65 12.34 -22.11
C VAL A 282 18.73 13.41 -22.16
N PHE A 283 18.78 14.25 -21.14
CA PHE A 283 19.76 15.31 -20.99
C PHE A 283 20.63 15.03 -19.76
N THR A 284 21.89 15.45 -19.80
CA THR A 284 22.88 15.20 -18.74
C THR A 284 22.94 16.32 -17.71
N HIS A 285 22.61 17.56 -18.11
CA HIS A 285 22.69 18.72 -17.24
C HIS A 285 21.60 18.75 -16.17
N ILE A 286 20.40 18.21 -16.45
CA ILE A 286 19.28 18.21 -15.51
C ILE A 286 18.32 17.06 -15.78
N ALA A 287 17.73 16.50 -14.73
CA ALA A 287 16.80 15.39 -14.80
C ALA A 287 15.39 15.78 -14.33
N ALA A 288 14.38 15.10 -14.89
CA ALA A 288 13.03 15.22 -14.38
C ALA A 288 12.99 14.72 -12.93
N GLY A 289 12.43 15.55 -12.05
CA GLY A 289 12.31 15.27 -10.63
C GLY A 289 13.39 15.87 -9.76
N ASP A 290 14.45 16.47 -10.32
CA ASP A 290 15.41 17.30 -9.58
C ASP A 290 14.67 18.47 -8.90
N VAL A 291 15.14 18.90 -7.74
CA VAL A 291 14.69 20.13 -7.08
C VAL A 291 15.78 21.16 -7.22
N VAL A 292 15.44 22.28 -7.84
CA VAL A 292 16.38 23.34 -8.16
C VAL A 292 15.87 24.67 -7.63
N ARG A 293 16.82 25.50 -7.17
CA ARG A 293 16.61 26.90 -6.87
C ARG A 293 17.10 27.72 -8.05
N PHE A 294 16.29 28.66 -8.53
CA PHE A 294 16.62 29.50 -9.69
C PHE A 294 15.98 30.88 -9.54
N THR A 295 16.48 31.85 -10.30
CA THR A 295 15.97 33.22 -10.30
C THR A 295 15.33 33.57 -11.65
N ILE A 296 14.15 34.16 -11.60
CA ILE A 296 13.47 34.76 -12.75
C ILE A 296 13.77 36.27 -12.69
N GLY A 297 14.46 36.81 -13.69
CA GLY A 297 14.91 38.21 -13.69
C GLY A 297 13.88 39.25 -14.12
N LYS A 298 12.77 38.84 -14.75
CA LYS A 298 11.68 39.73 -15.18
C LYS A 298 10.35 39.01 -15.03
N ASP A 299 9.30 39.77 -14.74
CA ASP A 299 7.94 39.25 -14.67
C ASP A 299 7.55 38.53 -15.96
N ARG A 300 6.88 37.41 -15.78
CA ARG A 300 6.30 36.58 -16.83
C ARG A 300 4.80 36.52 -16.60
N LYS A 301 4.05 36.19 -17.65
CA LYS A 301 2.57 36.09 -17.62
C LYS A 301 1.99 35.29 -16.45
N LYS A 302 2.75 34.33 -15.88
CA LYS A 302 2.31 33.45 -14.78
C LYS A 302 3.34 33.27 -13.66
N ALA A 303 4.33 34.15 -13.56
CA ALA A 303 5.28 34.19 -12.44
C ALA A 303 5.98 35.54 -12.39
N GLN A 304 6.13 36.07 -11.18
CA GLN A 304 6.85 37.31 -10.95
C GLN A 304 8.37 37.09 -11.00
N ALA A 305 9.11 38.19 -11.07
CA ALA A 305 10.54 38.18 -10.86
C ALA A 305 10.84 37.79 -9.41
N GLY A 306 11.87 36.97 -9.21
CA GLY A 306 12.23 36.48 -7.88
C GLY A 306 12.94 35.13 -7.92
N THR A 307 13.30 34.65 -6.72
CA THR A 307 13.94 33.36 -6.53
C THR A 307 12.91 32.31 -6.15
N TYR A 308 12.93 31.19 -6.87
CA TYR A 308 12.00 30.09 -6.70
C TYR A 308 12.77 28.81 -6.40
N THR A 309 12.18 27.94 -5.59
CA THR A 309 12.61 26.55 -5.44
C THR A 309 11.51 25.66 -5.96
N ALA A 310 11.77 24.92 -7.04
CA ALA A 310 10.75 24.08 -7.65
C ALA A 310 11.32 22.76 -8.18
N ARG A 311 10.41 21.80 -8.34
CA ARG A 311 10.72 20.49 -8.89
C ARG A 311 10.64 20.52 -10.42
N VAL A 312 11.72 20.09 -11.07
CA VAL A 312 11.83 19.98 -12.53
C VAL A 312 10.81 18.98 -13.06
N LYS A 313 9.96 19.41 -13.99
CA LYS A 313 8.99 18.55 -14.69
C LYS A 313 9.58 17.98 -15.98
N THR A 314 10.13 18.85 -16.81
CA THR A 314 10.64 18.49 -18.13
C THR A 314 12.01 19.12 -18.34
N PRO A 315 13.10 18.34 -18.41
CA PRO A 315 14.36 18.82 -18.96
C PRO A 315 14.20 19.23 -20.43
N THR A 316 14.85 20.33 -20.83
CA THR A 316 14.87 20.83 -22.21
C THR A 316 16.33 20.97 -22.68
N PRO A 317 16.61 21.14 -23.99
CA PRO A 317 17.98 21.18 -24.50
C PRO A 317 18.89 22.21 -23.83
N LYS A 318 18.37 23.39 -23.49
CA LYS A 318 19.15 24.49 -22.88
C LYS A 318 18.79 24.77 -21.42
N GLY A 319 17.77 24.12 -20.87
CA GLY A 319 17.30 24.36 -19.51
C GLY A 319 16.24 23.35 -19.09
N PHE A 320 15.11 23.84 -18.58
CA PHE A 320 14.09 23.00 -17.97
C PHE A 320 12.74 23.70 -17.77
N GLU A 321 11.70 22.91 -17.54
CA GLU A 321 10.36 23.38 -17.19
C GLU A 321 10.01 23.02 -15.75
N VAL A 322 9.36 23.95 -15.05
CA VAL A 322 8.82 23.79 -13.69
C VAL A 322 7.34 24.13 -13.66
N LEU A 323 6.66 23.72 -12.58
CA LEU A 323 5.35 24.27 -12.22
C LEU A 323 5.54 25.27 -11.07
N ILE A 324 5.02 26.49 -11.24
CA ILE A 324 4.88 27.51 -10.20
C ILE A 324 3.40 27.87 -10.17
N ASP A 325 2.74 27.76 -9.02
CA ASP A 325 1.31 28.06 -8.84
C ASP A 325 0.39 27.42 -9.90
N GLY A 326 0.69 26.16 -10.24
CA GLY A 326 -0.05 25.39 -11.27
C GLY A 326 0.28 25.78 -12.72
N ALA A 327 1.03 26.85 -12.95
CA ALA A 327 1.48 27.29 -14.26
C ALA A 327 2.80 26.65 -14.67
N ARG A 328 2.88 26.17 -15.92
CA ARG A 328 4.11 25.64 -16.50
C ARG A 328 4.98 26.77 -17.01
N ILE A 329 6.21 26.85 -16.52
CA ILE A 329 7.16 27.89 -16.88
C ILE A 329 8.43 27.23 -17.40
N SER A 330 8.87 27.66 -18.58
CA SER A 330 10.07 27.17 -19.26
C SER A 330 11.24 28.12 -19.03
N LEU A 331 12.36 27.58 -18.55
CA LEU A 331 13.63 28.27 -18.42
C LEU A 331 14.58 27.74 -19.50
N SER A 332 15.08 28.65 -20.32
CA SER A 332 15.93 28.36 -21.48
C SER A 332 17.43 28.38 -21.17
N THR A 333 17.79 28.48 -19.88
CA THR A 333 19.19 28.56 -19.43
C THR A 333 19.37 27.78 -18.13
N MET A 334 20.59 27.29 -17.92
CA MET A 334 21.07 26.73 -16.66
C MET A 334 21.85 27.77 -15.81
N SER A 335 21.95 29.01 -16.27
CA SER A 335 22.56 30.09 -15.51
C SER A 335 21.76 30.41 -14.24
N ASN A 336 22.45 30.62 -13.13
CA ASN A 336 21.85 30.90 -11.81
C ASN A 336 20.90 29.80 -11.30
N VAL A 337 21.18 28.54 -11.65
CA VAL A 337 20.44 27.36 -11.17
C VAL A 337 21.30 26.61 -10.18
N VAL A 338 20.79 26.42 -8.96
CA VAL A 338 21.44 25.66 -7.89
C VAL A 338 20.63 24.41 -7.62
N PHE A 339 21.29 23.25 -7.61
CA PHE A 339 20.66 21.99 -7.22
C PHE A 339 20.45 21.94 -5.72
N VAL A 340 19.19 21.86 -5.29
CA VAL A 340 18.82 21.66 -3.88
C VAL A 340 18.76 20.17 -3.57
N HIS A 341 18.21 19.36 -4.49
CA HIS A 341 18.13 17.91 -4.35
C HIS A 341 18.12 17.22 -5.71
N ARG A 342 18.86 16.11 -5.84
CA ARG A 342 18.89 15.30 -7.07
C ARG A 342 17.74 14.30 -7.09
N SER A 343 17.18 14.05 -8.27
CA SER A 343 16.07 13.13 -8.49
C SER A 343 16.42 11.73 -8.00
N ASP A 344 15.72 11.28 -6.97
CA ASP A 344 15.97 10.02 -6.29
C ASP A 344 14.77 9.08 -6.33
N GLY A 345 13.79 9.39 -7.19
CA GLY A 345 12.58 8.59 -7.36
C GLY A 345 11.49 8.86 -6.32
N TYR A 346 11.66 9.80 -5.40
CA TYR A 346 10.66 10.20 -4.41
C TYR A 346 10.16 11.63 -4.65
N GLY A 347 8.97 11.95 -4.16
CA GLY A 347 8.49 13.33 -3.98
C GLY A 347 8.34 13.63 -2.50
N TYR A 348 8.58 14.88 -2.14
CA TYR A 348 8.63 15.36 -0.77
C TYR A 348 7.67 16.54 -0.63
N GLU A 349 6.77 16.44 0.33
CA GLU A 349 5.76 17.45 0.68
C GLU A 349 5.71 17.53 2.22
N LEU A 350 5.55 18.73 2.78
CA LEU A 350 5.43 18.96 4.23
C LEU A 350 3.98 19.08 4.66
#